data_AF-A0A258S3C1-F1
#
_entry.id   AF-A0A258S3C1-F1
#
_cell.length_a   1.000
_cell.length_b   1.000
_cell.length_c   1.000
_cell.angle_alpha   90.00
_cell.angle_beta   90.00
_cell.angle_gamma   90.00
#
_symmetry.space_group_name_H-M   'P 1'
#
loop_
_entity.id
_entity.type
_entity.pdbx_description
1 polymer ?
#
loop_
_entity_poly.entity_id
_entity_poly.type
_entity_poly.pdbx_seq_one_letter_code
_entity_poly.pdbx_strand_id
1 'polypeptide(L)'
;LFKPVEEGLSLTPDEVGSAYRTGFFLGDGTGAGKGRQVAAIILDQWLRGRRKHIWISKTETLLEDARRDWTAVGGLALDIQHLNQWKLGTPIGAAEGVLFLTYATLRSNRGDKGTRLQQILEWVGVDYDGMIVFDEAHEMAGVAGGEGSFGTKQGSDQGIAGVRLQNLLPRARVLYVSATGASDVNNLAYATRLGLWGPGTAFADRRTFVDSLRRGGIAALELIARDLKMQGLYVSRALSFAGVEYDILEHKLSVDQIEVYDAYADAWAIIHANLRAALDATRVTDSFSNDTYNSGAKAAALSIFESTKQRFFCQLLIGMKLPSLIPAIRADLARGESVVIQLVSTSEAMLNRALAALTVEERANLDIELSPREFLMSYLTAAFPVRQMKTFVDDTGKTRSEPMSDEDGRPVF
;
A
#
# COMPACT_ATOMS: atom_id res chain seq x y z
N LEU A 1 -14.03 26.43 -19.42
CA LEU A 1 -14.70 25.12 -19.26
C LEU A 1 -13.68 24.03 -19.62
N PHE A 2 -13.87 22.77 -19.21
CA PHE A 2 -12.91 21.69 -19.45
C PHE A 2 -13.59 20.43 -19.95
N LYS A 3 -12.88 19.65 -20.76
CA LYS A 3 -13.32 18.33 -21.23
C LYS A 3 -12.31 17.26 -20.78
N PRO A 4 -12.77 16.07 -20.34
CA PRO A 4 -11.87 14.96 -20.11
C PRO A 4 -11.32 14.44 -21.44
N VAL A 5 -10.01 14.23 -21.50
CA VAL A 5 -9.31 13.59 -22.62
C VAL A 5 -8.56 12.35 -22.11
N GLU A 6 -8.02 11.53 -23.02
CA GLU A 6 -7.28 10.30 -22.66
C GLU A 6 -8.12 9.40 -21.74
N GLU A 7 -9.38 9.19 -22.10
CA GLU A 7 -10.38 8.45 -21.31
C GLU A 7 -10.57 8.95 -19.86
N GLY A 8 -10.34 10.25 -19.62
CA GLY A 8 -10.51 10.88 -18.31
C GLY A 8 -9.22 10.99 -17.48
N LEU A 9 -8.05 10.69 -18.06
CA LEU A 9 -6.76 10.83 -17.36
C LEU A 9 -6.34 12.29 -17.17
N SER A 10 -6.75 13.17 -18.07
CA SER A 10 -6.40 14.59 -18.05
C SER A 10 -7.58 15.46 -18.49
N LEU A 11 -7.49 16.76 -18.18
CA LEU A 11 -8.49 17.76 -18.50
C LEU A 11 -7.86 18.80 -19.42
N THR A 12 -8.54 19.13 -20.52
CA THR A 12 -8.13 20.21 -21.42
C THR A 12 -9.18 21.32 -21.45
N PRO A 13 -8.76 22.60 -21.56
CA PRO A 13 -9.70 23.70 -21.79
C PRO A 13 -10.50 23.44 -23.07
N ASP A 14 -11.82 23.62 -23.01
CA ASP A 14 -12.73 23.39 -24.12
C ASP A 14 -13.95 24.31 -23.96
N GLU A 15 -14.40 24.96 -25.04
CA GLU A 15 -15.53 25.91 -25.01
C GLU A 15 -16.86 25.23 -24.70
N VAL A 16 -17.02 23.95 -25.09
CA VAL A 16 -18.22 23.13 -24.86
C VAL A 16 -18.01 22.14 -23.70
N GLY A 17 -16.99 22.40 -22.87
CA GLY A 17 -16.67 21.59 -21.70
C GLY A 17 -17.61 21.80 -20.52
N SER A 18 -17.29 21.15 -19.40
CA SER A 18 -17.99 21.33 -18.12
C SER A 18 -17.20 22.23 -17.16
N ALA A 19 -17.91 22.84 -16.22
CA ALA A 19 -17.28 23.50 -15.07
C ALA A 19 -16.95 22.45 -14.00
N TYR A 20 -15.70 22.40 -13.56
CA TYR A 20 -15.23 21.43 -12.58
C TYR A 20 -15.35 22.01 -11.18
N ARG A 21 -16.00 21.29 -10.27
CA ARG A 21 -16.06 21.67 -8.86
C ARG A 21 -14.70 21.49 -8.19
N THR A 22 -14.29 22.49 -7.41
CA THR A 22 -13.09 22.44 -6.56
C THR A 22 -13.24 21.39 -5.46
N GLY A 23 -12.17 20.66 -5.19
CA GLY A 23 -12.08 19.68 -4.13
C GLY A 23 -11.54 20.28 -2.83
N PHE A 24 -11.53 19.49 -1.77
CA PHE A 24 -10.97 19.87 -0.49
C PHE A 24 -10.06 18.76 0.05
N PHE A 25 -8.98 19.15 0.72
CA PHE A 25 -8.01 18.21 1.28
C PHE A 25 -8.04 18.24 2.81
N LEU A 26 -8.46 17.12 3.40
CA LEU A 26 -8.44 16.86 4.83
C LEU A 26 -7.18 16.07 5.22
N GLY A 27 -6.16 16.80 5.65
CA GLY A 27 -4.85 16.29 6.06
C GLY A 27 -4.69 16.09 7.56
N ASP A 28 -5.78 15.91 8.30
CA ASP A 28 -5.71 15.72 9.74
C ASP A 28 -4.91 14.44 10.12
N GLY A 29 -4.14 14.55 11.19
CA GLY A 29 -3.34 13.47 11.74
C GLY A 29 -4.18 12.29 12.24
N THR A 30 -3.52 11.18 12.57
CA THR A 30 -4.17 10.04 13.22
C THR A 30 -4.76 10.49 14.56
N GLY A 31 -5.92 9.94 14.92
CA GLY A 31 -6.63 10.27 16.16
C GLY A 31 -7.49 11.55 16.13
N ALA A 32 -7.37 12.40 15.10
CA ALA A 32 -8.21 13.59 14.94
C ALA A 32 -9.67 13.28 14.51
N GLY A 33 -10.04 12.00 14.39
CA GLY A 33 -11.41 11.59 14.06
C GLY A 33 -11.80 11.73 12.59
N LYS A 34 -10.86 11.58 11.64
CA LYS A 34 -11.10 11.72 10.19
C LYS A 34 -12.33 10.97 9.68
N GLY A 35 -12.53 9.70 10.07
CA GLY A 35 -13.68 8.92 9.61
C GLY A 35 -15.03 9.52 10.06
N ARG A 36 -15.12 10.06 11.27
CA ARG A 36 -16.31 10.81 11.74
C ARG A 36 -16.49 12.14 11.01
N GLN A 37 -15.40 12.83 10.68
CA GLN A 37 -15.46 14.06 9.87
C GLN A 37 -15.99 13.75 8.46
N VAL A 38 -15.49 12.69 7.82
CA VAL A 38 -15.97 12.19 6.54
C VAL A 38 -17.46 11.85 6.60
N ALA A 39 -17.87 11.07 7.60
CA ALA A 39 -19.26 10.70 7.81
C ALA A 39 -20.17 11.93 7.99
N ALA A 40 -19.76 12.92 8.80
CA ALA A 40 -20.49 14.16 9.00
C ALA A 40 -20.61 14.99 7.70
N ILE A 41 -19.55 15.06 6.89
CA ILE A 41 -19.57 15.73 5.59
C ILE A 41 -20.54 15.04 4.61
N ILE A 42 -20.54 13.70 4.59
CA ILE A 42 -21.52 12.94 3.79
C ILE A 42 -22.94 13.21 4.31
N LEU A 43 -23.15 13.21 5.63
CA LEU A 43 -24.46 13.42 6.24
C LEU A 43 -25.02 14.82 5.93
N ASP A 44 -24.20 15.86 6.00
CA ASP A 44 -24.59 17.22 5.60
C ASP A 44 -25.09 17.25 4.15
N GLN A 45 -24.41 16.53 3.26
CA GLN A 45 -24.83 16.42 1.86
C GLN A 45 -26.09 15.56 1.67
N TRP A 46 -26.23 14.50 2.48
CA TRP A 46 -27.40 13.64 2.56
C TRP A 46 -28.66 14.40 2.96
N LEU A 47 -28.55 15.26 3.97
CA LEU A 47 -29.63 16.12 4.45
C LEU A 47 -30.00 17.23 3.46
N ARG A 48 -29.08 17.59 2.56
CA ARG A 48 -29.32 18.51 1.43
C ARG A 48 -29.90 17.82 0.19
N GLY A 49 -30.40 16.59 0.33
CA GLY A 49 -31.10 15.86 -0.72
C GLY A 49 -30.20 15.12 -1.71
N ARG A 50 -28.88 15.11 -1.52
CA ARG A 50 -27.99 14.27 -2.34
C ARG A 50 -27.91 12.90 -1.72
N ARG A 51 -28.33 11.87 -2.43
CA ARG A 51 -28.55 10.56 -1.82
C ARG A 51 -27.64 9.46 -2.33
N LYS A 52 -26.73 9.76 -3.26
CA LYS A 52 -25.70 8.83 -3.75
C LYS A 52 -24.32 9.38 -3.40
N HIS A 53 -23.52 8.62 -2.66
CA HIS A 53 -22.15 8.97 -2.28
C HIS A 53 -21.21 7.81 -2.56
N ILE A 54 -19.93 8.11 -2.72
CA ILE A 54 -18.87 7.13 -2.97
C ILE A 54 -17.81 7.33 -1.88
N TRP A 55 -17.49 6.26 -1.15
CA TRP A 55 -16.42 6.25 -0.14
C TRP A 55 -15.40 5.18 -0.53
N ILE A 56 -14.26 5.62 -1.05
CA ILE A 56 -13.15 4.75 -1.44
C ILE A 56 -12.13 4.74 -0.32
N SER A 57 -11.71 3.57 0.15
CA SER A 57 -10.66 3.44 1.18
C SER A 57 -9.61 2.39 0.79
N LYS A 58 -8.61 2.18 1.67
CA LYS A 58 -7.47 1.30 1.39
C LYS A 58 -7.82 -0.19 1.41
N THR A 59 -8.63 -0.62 2.38
CA THR A 59 -8.86 -2.04 2.67
C THR A 59 -10.32 -2.32 2.98
N GLU A 60 -10.75 -3.57 2.76
CA GLU A 60 -12.13 -3.99 3.03
C GLU A 60 -12.45 -4.03 4.53
N THR A 61 -11.42 -4.16 5.39
CA THR A 61 -11.59 -4.15 6.84
C THR A 61 -12.11 -2.81 7.37
N LEU A 62 -11.90 -1.72 6.62
CA LEU A 62 -12.36 -0.38 6.99
C LEU A 62 -13.86 -0.15 6.71
N LEU A 63 -14.57 -1.11 6.12
CA LEU A 63 -16.03 -1.01 5.93
C LEU A 63 -16.75 -0.83 7.27
N GLU A 64 -16.39 -1.63 8.27
CA GLU A 64 -17.04 -1.57 9.59
C GLU A 64 -16.64 -0.32 10.36
N ASP A 65 -15.43 0.22 10.16
CA ASP A 65 -15.05 1.54 10.66
C ASP A 65 -15.90 2.65 10.03
N ALA A 66 -16.10 2.62 8.71
CA ALA A 66 -16.95 3.58 8.00
C ALA A 66 -18.41 3.50 8.50
N ARG A 67 -18.94 2.29 8.70
CA ARG A 67 -20.29 2.07 9.28
C ARG A 67 -20.41 2.58 10.71
N ARG A 68 -19.41 2.30 11.56
CA ARG A 68 -19.35 2.83 12.92
C ARG A 68 -19.37 4.35 12.91
N ASP A 69 -18.54 4.97 12.08
CA ASP A 69 -18.39 6.42 12.04
C ASP A 69 -19.64 7.11 11.45
N TRP A 70 -20.30 6.48 10.46
CA TRP A 70 -21.61 6.89 9.93
C TRP A 70 -22.73 6.79 10.96
N THR A 71 -22.77 5.68 11.71
CA THR A 71 -23.76 5.48 12.77
C THR A 71 -23.54 6.47 13.92
N ALA A 72 -22.28 6.79 14.24
CA ALA A 72 -21.94 7.75 15.28
C ALA A 72 -22.44 9.18 14.99
N VAL A 73 -22.68 9.53 13.72
CA VAL A 73 -23.26 10.83 13.32
C VAL A 73 -24.77 10.76 13.07
N GLY A 74 -25.42 9.62 13.31
CA GLY A 74 -26.87 9.45 13.21
C GLY A 74 -27.38 8.78 11.93
N GLY A 75 -26.48 8.27 11.09
CA GLY A 75 -26.84 7.44 9.94
C GLY A 75 -27.16 5.99 10.31
N LEU A 76 -27.72 5.23 9.38
CA LEU A 76 -27.93 3.78 9.56
C LEU A 76 -26.78 3.02 8.90
N ALA A 77 -26.23 2.00 9.58
CA ALA A 77 -25.15 1.18 9.02
C ALA A 77 -25.49 0.57 7.64
N LEU A 78 -26.78 0.32 7.38
CA LEU A 78 -27.29 -0.19 6.10
C LEU A 78 -27.22 0.84 4.95
N ASP A 79 -27.09 2.13 5.24
CA ASP A 79 -26.91 3.15 4.20
C ASP A 79 -25.54 2.99 3.51
N ILE A 80 -24.56 2.40 4.19
CA ILE A 80 -23.25 2.07 3.62
C ILE A 80 -23.31 0.67 3.01
N GLN A 81 -23.27 0.65 1.69
CA GLN A 81 -23.36 -0.55 0.87
C GLN A 81 -22.02 -0.89 0.25
N HIS A 82 -21.65 -2.16 0.31
CA HIS A 82 -20.39 -2.64 -0.22
C HIS A 82 -20.51 -2.95 -1.71
N LEU A 83 -19.64 -2.40 -2.55
CA LEU A 83 -19.72 -2.60 -4.01
C LEU A 83 -19.63 -4.07 -4.43
N ASN A 84 -18.94 -4.93 -3.70
CA ASN A 84 -18.81 -6.35 -4.07
C ASN A 84 -20.10 -7.16 -3.84
N GLN A 85 -21.14 -6.58 -3.23
CA GLN A 85 -22.48 -7.19 -3.22
C GLN A 85 -23.04 -7.32 -4.64
N TRP A 86 -22.70 -6.39 -5.53
CA TRP A 86 -23.01 -6.48 -6.96
C TRP A 86 -21.81 -7.03 -7.70
N LYS A 87 -22.02 -8.08 -8.49
CA LYS A 87 -20.96 -8.66 -9.34
C LYS A 87 -20.57 -7.64 -10.41
N LEU A 88 -19.30 -7.64 -10.82
CA LEU A 88 -18.88 -6.85 -11.97
C LEU A 88 -19.66 -7.27 -13.22
N GLY A 89 -20.14 -6.29 -13.99
CA GLY A 89 -21.03 -6.49 -15.13
C GLY A 89 -22.52 -6.56 -14.79
N THR A 90 -22.91 -6.39 -13.51
CA THR A 90 -24.32 -6.28 -13.11
C THR A 90 -24.63 -4.86 -12.63
N PRO A 91 -25.79 -4.26 -12.94
CA PRO A 91 -26.14 -2.93 -12.44
C PRO A 91 -26.17 -2.87 -10.90
N ILE A 92 -25.70 -1.75 -10.33
CA ILE A 92 -25.84 -1.49 -8.89
C ILE A 92 -27.29 -1.12 -8.62
N GLY A 93 -28.01 -1.99 -7.90
CA GLY A 93 -29.44 -1.88 -7.65
C GLY A 93 -29.84 -0.90 -6.54
N ALA A 94 -28.87 -0.28 -5.84
CA ALA A 94 -29.15 0.68 -4.77
C ALA A 94 -29.69 1.99 -5.34
N ALA A 95 -30.90 2.40 -4.94
CA ALA A 95 -31.48 3.68 -5.34
C ALA A 95 -30.75 4.88 -4.69
N GLU A 96 -30.42 4.73 -3.41
CA GLU A 96 -29.64 5.67 -2.60
C GLU A 96 -28.67 4.92 -1.70
N GLY A 97 -27.70 5.63 -1.13
CA GLY A 97 -26.70 5.08 -0.23
C GLY A 97 -25.31 5.68 -0.42
N VAL A 98 -24.41 5.24 0.45
CA VAL A 98 -22.98 5.46 0.37
C VAL A 98 -22.35 4.16 -0.13
N LEU A 99 -21.83 4.19 -1.36
CA LEU A 99 -21.15 3.05 -1.95
C LEU A 99 -19.71 2.99 -1.44
N PHE A 100 -19.42 1.98 -0.64
CA PHE A 100 -18.08 1.70 -0.12
C PHE A 100 -17.34 0.70 -1.03
N LEU A 101 -16.06 1.00 -1.28
CA LEU A 101 -15.16 0.16 -2.08
C LEU A 101 -13.69 0.47 -1.75
N THR A 102 -12.79 -0.41 -2.19
CA THR A 102 -11.35 -0.15 -2.10
C THR A 102 -10.78 0.42 -3.40
N TYR A 103 -9.60 1.04 -3.32
CA TYR A 103 -8.82 1.40 -4.52
C TYR A 103 -8.51 0.19 -5.41
N ALA A 104 -8.26 -0.98 -4.81
CA ALA A 104 -8.06 -2.23 -5.54
C ALA A 104 -9.32 -2.67 -6.29
N THR A 105 -10.50 -2.54 -5.65
CA THR A 105 -11.78 -2.81 -6.31
C THR A 105 -12.02 -1.81 -7.45
N LEU A 106 -11.78 -0.52 -7.24
CA LEU A 106 -12.01 0.52 -8.25
C LEU A 106 -11.22 0.28 -9.55
N ARG A 107 -9.94 -0.12 -9.46
CA ARG A 107 -9.11 -0.38 -10.64
C ARG A 107 -9.45 -1.68 -11.39
N SER A 108 -10.32 -2.52 -10.83
CA SER A 108 -10.54 -3.85 -11.40
C SER A 108 -11.26 -3.80 -12.75
N ASN A 109 -10.71 -4.56 -13.69
CA ASN A 109 -11.19 -4.72 -15.05
C ASN A 109 -11.28 -6.23 -15.36
N ARG A 110 -12.41 -6.69 -15.90
CA ARG A 110 -12.54 -8.02 -16.49
C ARG A 110 -13.02 -7.80 -17.92
N GLY A 111 -12.14 -8.03 -18.89
CA GLY A 111 -12.33 -7.59 -20.28
C GLY A 111 -13.73 -7.87 -20.87
N ASP A 112 -14.29 -9.05 -20.58
CA ASP A 112 -15.63 -9.46 -21.03
C ASP A 112 -16.80 -8.84 -20.24
N LYS A 113 -16.56 -8.40 -18.99
CA LYS A 113 -17.58 -7.88 -18.05
C LYS A 113 -17.47 -6.39 -17.74
N GLY A 114 -16.53 -5.69 -18.39
CA GLY A 114 -16.27 -4.28 -18.20
C GLY A 114 -15.43 -3.94 -16.96
N THR A 115 -15.55 -2.71 -16.47
CA THR A 115 -14.75 -2.17 -15.36
C THR A 115 -15.62 -1.75 -14.18
N ARG A 116 -15.07 -1.81 -12.95
CA ARG A 116 -15.77 -1.27 -11.77
C ARG A 116 -16.01 0.23 -11.88
N LEU A 117 -15.08 0.96 -12.49
CA LEU A 117 -15.25 2.38 -12.79
C LEU A 117 -16.52 2.62 -13.61
N GLN A 118 -16.70 1.91 -14.73
CA GLN A 118 -17.86 2.07 -15.61
C GLN A 118 -19.17 1.73 -14.87
N GLN A 119 -19.19 0.65 -14.10
CA GLN A 119 -20.34 0.25 -13.29
C GLN A 119 -20.75 1.35 -12.27
N ILE A 120 -19.78 2.04 -11.67
CA ILE A 120 -20.03 3.17 -10.76
C ILE A 120 -20.57 4.38 -11.52
N LEU A 121 -19.98 4.71 -12.67
CA LEU A 121 -20.42 5.83 -13.52
C LEU A 121 -21.88 5.65 -13.98
N GLU A 122 -22.26 4.44 -14.37
CA GLU A 122 -23.63 4.09 -14.74
C GLU A 122 -24.60 4.22 -13.57
N TRP A 123 -24.17 3.85 -12.36
CA TRP A 123 -25.00 3.97 -11.16
C TRP A 123 -25.25 5.42 -10.73
N VAL A 124 -24.22 6.26 -10.76
CA VAL A 124 -24.34 7.66 -10.33
C VAL A 124 -24.98 8.57 -11.39
N GLY A 125 -24.79 8.25 -12.67
CA GLY A 125 -25.27 9.05 -13.79
C GLY A 125 -24.41 10.30 -14.06
N VAL A 126 -24.67 10.93 -15.21
CA VAL A 126 -23.87 12.05 -15.73
C VAL A 126 -24.01 13.35 -14.92
N ASP A 127 -25.17 13.57 -14.30
CA ASP A 127 -25.48 14.78 -13.51
C ASP A 127 -25.07 14.66 -12.04
N TYR A 128 -24.25 13.66 -11.72
CA TYR A 128 -23.85 13.38 -10.35
C TYR A 128 -23.17 14.57 -9.67
N ASP A 129 -23.73 14.98 -8.54
CA ASP A 129 -23.18 16.03 -7.69
C ASP A 129 -22.95 15.57 -6.22
N GLY A 130 -23.00 14.26 -5.97
CA GLY A 130 -22.75 13.68 -4.66
C GLY A 130 -21.28 13.79 -4.21
N MET A 131 -20.97 13.17 -3.07
CA MET A 131 -19.63 13.17 -2.48
C MET A 131 -18.82 11.97 -2.96
N ILE A 132 -17.59 12.22 -3.40
CA ILE A 132 -16.55 11.21 -3.63
C ILE A 132 -15.48 11.45 -2.57
N VAL A 133 -15.35 10.50 -1.66
CA VAL A 133 -14.32 10.49 -0.63
C VAL A 133 -13.22 9.55 -1.07
N PHE A 134 -12.01 10.11 -1.19
CA PHE A 134 -10.79 9.34 -1.32
C PHE A 134 -10.14 9.27 0.07
N ASP A 135 -10.50 8.24 0.82
CA ASP A 135 -9.95 7.94 2.14
C ASP A 135 -8.63 7.18 2.03
N GLU A 136 -7.62 7.62 2.77
CA GLU A 136 -6.21 7.32 2.51
C GLU A 136 -5.79 7.65 1.08
N ALA A 137 -6.09 8.87 0.63
CA ALA A 137 -5.86 9.34 -0.75
C ALA A 137 -4.42 9.15 -1.25
N HIS A 138 -3.44 9.01 -0.35
CA HIS A 138 -2.05 8.71 -0.71
C HIS A 138 -1.89 7.37 -1.44
N GLU A 139 -2.84 6.45 -1.34
CA GLU A 139 -2.87 5.21 -2.14
C GLU A 139 -3.03 5.48 -3.66
N MET A 140 -3.47 6.68 -4.05
CA MET A 140 -3.48 7.12 -5.45
C MET A 140 -2.14 7.74 -5.90
N ALA A 141 -1.13 7.78 -5.04
CA ALA A 141 0.20 8.25 -5.40
C ALA A 141 0.76 7.46 -6.60
N GLY A 142 1.67 8.10 -7.33
CA GLY A 142 2.28 7.49 -8.51
C GLY A 142 1.39 7.47 -9.76
N VAL A 143 0.24 8.17 -9.78
CA VAL A 143 -0.56 8.36 -11.00
C VAL A 143 0.22 9.07 -12.13
N ALA A 144 1.20 9.91 -11.76
CA ALA A 144 2.05 10.61 -12.72
C ALA A 144 3.18 9.73 -13.29
N GLY A 145 3.31 8.48 -12.83
CA GLY A 145 4.51 7.67 -13.06
C GLY A 145 5.73 8.28 -12.36
N GLY A 146 6.88 7.65 -12.53
CA GLY A 146 8.13 8.16 -11.98
C GLY A 146 9.36 7.48 -12.55
N GLU A 147 10.52 8.11 -12.42
CA GLU A 147 11.80 7.45 -12.67
C GLU A 147 12.21 6.71 -11.40
N GLY A 148 12.29 5.38 -11.47
CA GLY A 148 12.92 4.57 -10.43
C GLY A 148 14.36 4.25 -10.82
N SER A 149 15.10 3.64 -9.89
CA SER A 149 16.47 3.12 -10.10
C SER A 149 16.62 2.13 -11.27
N PHE A 150 15.50 1.72 -11.89
CA PHE A 150 15.40 0.76 -12.99
C PHE A 150 14.65 1.33 -14.22
N GLY A 151 14.44 2.65 -14.33
CA GLY A 151 13.80 3.31 -15.48
C GLY A 151 12.44 3.95 -15.21
N THR A 152 11.75 4.39 -16.27
CA THR A 152 10.42 5.03 -16.22
C THR A 152 9.34 4.01 -15.83
N LYS A 153 8.68 4.22 -14.69
CA LYS A 153 7.54 3.44 -14.21
C LYS A 153 6.24 4.01 -14.77
N GLN A 154 5.41 3.12 -15.34
CA GLN A 154 4.02 3.43 -15.68
C GLN A 154 3.24 3.87 -14.43
N GLY A 155 2.22 4.71 -14.63
CA GLY A 155 1.39 5.22 -13.54
C GLY A 155 0.65 4.11 -12.80
N SER A 156 0.43 4.29 -11.49
CA SER A 156 -0.34 3.33 -10.68
C SER A 156 -1.76 3.16 -11.23
N ASP A 157 -2.18 1.93 -11.54
CA ASP A 157 -3.55 1.60 -11.98
C ASP A 157 -4.62 2.12 -10.99
N GLN A 158 -4.32 2.10 -9.69
CA GLN A 158 -5.20 2.64 -8.65
C GLN A 158 -5.34 4.15 -8.78
N GLY A 159 -4.22 4.86 -8.93
CA GLY A 159 -4.19 6.30 -9.14
C GLY A 159 -4.90 6.71 -10.43
N ILE A 160 -4.69 5.95 -11.51
CA ILE A 160 -5.36 6.14 -12.80
C ILE A 160 -6.87 6.04 -12.65
N ALA A 161 -7.37 4.96 -12.03
CA ALA A 161 -8.81 4.76 -11.86
C ALA A 161 -9.45 5.86 -10.98
N GLY A 162 -8.76 6.29 -9.92
CA GLY A 162 -9.20 7.39 -9.07
C GLY A 162 -9.25 8.74 -9.80
N VAL A 163 -8.25 9.07 -10.61
CA VAL A 163 -8.23 10.29 -11.44
C VAL A 163 -9.33 10.26 -12.50
N ARG A 164 -9.53 9.13 -13.17
CA ARG A 164 -10.62 8.99 -14.15
C ARG A 164 -11.99 9.18 -13.51
N LEU A 165 -12.24 8.56 -12.36
CA LEU A 165 -13.52 8.71 -11.65
C LEU A 165 -13.85 10.18 -11.36
N GLN A 166 -12.91 10.92 -10.77
CA GLN A 166 -13.15 12.34 -10.48
C GLN A 166 -13.25 13.18 -11.75
N ASN A 167 -12.48 12.89 -12.81
CA ASN A 167 -12.53 13.70 -14.04
C ASN A 167 -13.80 13.45 -14.86
N LEU A 168 -14.31 12.21 -14.87
CA LEU A 168 -15.54 11.86 -15.59
C LEU A 168 -16.82 12.34 -14.88
N LEU A 169 -16.70 12.89 -13.66
CA LEU A 169 -17.81 13.44 -12.87
C LEU A 169 -17.56 14.93 -12.53
N PRO A 170 -17.75 15.87 -13.47
CA PRO A 170 -17.32 17.27 -13.33
C PRO A 170 -17.89 17.99 -12.09
N ARG A 171 -19.14 17.68 -11.72
CA ARG A 171 -19.87 18.35 -10.64
C ARG A 171 -19.81 17.64 -9.29
N ALA A 172 -19.20 16.45 -9.23
CA ALA A 172 -18.96 15.72 -7.99
C ALA A 172 -18.18 16.57 -6.99
N ARG A 173 -18.50 16.39 -5.71
CA ARG A 173 -17.74 16.97 -4.61
C ARG A 173 -16.63 15.99 -4.24
N VAL A 174 -15.40 16.46 -4.25
CA VAL A 174 -14.24 15.59 -4.00
C VAL A 174 -13.59 15.97 -2.68
N LEU A 175 -13.51 14.99 -1.79
CA LEU A 175 -12.81 15.09 -0.52
C LEU A 175 -11.61 14.14 -0.55
N TYR A 176 -10.41 14.70 -0.51
CA TYR A 176 -9.19 13.92 -0.32
C TYR A 176 -8.89 13.84 1.17
N VAL A 177 -8.68 12.65 1.70
CA VAL A 177 -8.45 12.42 3.13
C VAL A 177 -7.16 11.64 3.29
N SER A 178 -6.12 12.25 3.86
CA SER A 178 -4.83 11.58 4.10
C SER A 178 -3.96 12.40 5.03
N ALA A 179 -3.51 11.80 6.14
CA ALA A 179 -2.57 12.46 7.07
C ALA A 179 -1.21 12.76 6.40
N THR A 180 -0.83 11.97 5.40
CA THR A 180 0.47 12.02 4.70
C THR A 180 0.35 12.60 3.28
N GLY A 181 -0.79 13.20 2.96
CA GLY A 181 -1.07 13.73 1.62
C GLY A 181 -0.10 14.81 1.14
N ALA A 182 0.47 15.57 2.06
CA ALA A 182 1.43 16.65 1.77
C ALA A 182 2.83 16.35 2.33
N SER A 183 3.23 15.07 2.41
CA SER A 183 4.57 14.66 2.88
C SER A 183 5.50 14.17 1.76
N ASP A 184 5.00 13.88 0.55
CA ASP A 184 5.81 13.52 -0.62
C ASP A 184 5.30 14.26 -1.86
N VAL A 185 6.21 14.59 -2.77
CA VAL A 185 5.94 15.28 -4.04
C VAL A 185 4.87 14.58 -4.88
N ASN A 186 4.88 13.24 -4.92
CA ASN A 186 3.96 12.46 -5.73
C ASN A 186 2.56 12.39 -5.10
N ASN A 187 2.39 12.79 -3.84
CA ASN A 187 1.13 12.69 -3.11
C ASN A 187 0.12 13.81 -3.44
N LEU A 188 0.47 14.78 -4.29
CA LEU A 188 -0.48 15.81 -4.75
C LEU A 188 -0.88 15.66 -6.23
N ALA A 189 -0.19 14.80 -6.98
CA ALA A 189 -0.42 14.64 -8.42
C ALA A 189 -1.80 14.03 -8.77
N TYR A 190 -2.45 13.35 -7.83
CA TYR A 190 -3.81 12.81 -7.98
C TYR A 190 -4.91 13.81 -7.59
N ALA A 191 -4.54 14.91 -6.90
CA ALA A 191 -5.49 15.86 -6.33
C ALA A 191 -5.93 16.91 -7.36
N THR A 192 -6.45 16.43 -8.50
CA THR A 192 -6.72 17.25 -9.70
C THR A 192 -7.75 18.36 -9.44
N ARG A 193 -8.57 18.25 -8.40
CA ARG A 193 -9.59 19.24 -8.04
C ARG A 193 -9.10 20.37 -7.13
N LEU A 194 -7.83 20.39 -6.73
CA LEU A 194 -7.28 21.47 -5.91
C LEU A 194 -6.83 22.69 -6.71
N GLY A 195 -6.86 22.65 -8.05
CA GLY A 195 -6.43 23.77 -8.88
C GLY A 195 -4.92 24.03 -8.82
N LEU A 196 -4.13 22.99 -8.61
CA LEU A 196 -2.67 23.07 -8.50
C LEU A 196 -1.96 23.28 -9.85
N TRP A 197 -2.63 23.01 -10.96
CA TRP A 197 -2.11 23.21 -12.31
C TRP A 197 -3.26 23.50 -13.29
N GLY A 198 -2.91 23.97 -14.49
CA GLY A 198 -3.85 24.35 -15.55
C GLY A 198 -3.98 25.87 -15.70
N PRO A 199 -4.90 26.33 -16.56
CA PRO A 199 -5.10 27.75 -16.83
C PRO A 199 -5.37 28.55 -15.56
N GLY A 200 -4.67 29.68 -15.40
CA GLY A 200 -4.81 30.55 -14.23
C GLY A 200 -4.01 30.13 -13.00
N THR A 201 -3.15 29.11 -13.12
CA THR A 201 -2.26 28.65 -12.04
C THR A 201 -0.79 28.88 -12.41
N ALA A 202 0.12 28.73 -11.44
CA ALA A 202 1.56 28.86 -11.68
C ALA A 202 2.15 27.72 -12.55
N PHE A 203 1.41 26.62 -12.74
CA PHE A 203 1.88 25.44 -13.44
C PHE A 203 0.96 25.12 -14.62
N ALA A 204 1.50 25.11 -15.84
CA ALA A 204 0.71 24.89 -17.04
C ALA A 204 0.00 23.52 -17.05
N ASP A 205 0.70 22.47 -16.59
CA ASP A 205 0.21 21.11 -16.54
C ASP A 205 0.75 20.34 -15.32
N ARG A 206 0.19 19.14 -15.11
CA ARG A 206 0.58 18.24 -14.01
C ARG A 206 2.06 17.86 -14.05
N ARG A 207 2.64 17.67 -15.24
CA ARG A 207 4.05 17.25 -15.38
C ARG A 207 4.97 18.35 -14.85
N THR A 208 4.73 19.57 -15.30
CA THR A 208 5.46 20.78 -14.89
C THR A 208 5.37 20.99 -13.37
N PHE A 209 4.19 20.76 -12.79
CA PHE A 209 3.99 20.79 -11.34
C PHE A 209 4.86 19.75 -10.60
N VAL A 210 4.80 18.48 -11.02
CA VAL A 210 5.57 17.39 -10.40
C VAL A 210 7.08 17.62 -10.53
N ASP A 211 7.56 18.03 -11.71
CA ASP A 211 8.98 18.28 -11.95
C ASP A 211 9.51 19.48 -11.13
N SER A 212 8.69 20.52 -10.96
CA SER A 212 9.02 21.65 -10.10
C SER A 212 9.11 21.25 -8.63
N LEU A 213 8.14 20.47 -8.14
CA LEU A 213 8.16 19.93 -6.79
C LEU A 213 9.36 19.01 -6.54
N ARG A 214 9.73 18.14 -7.49
CA ARG A 214 10.91 17.27 -7.36
C ARG A 214 12.20 18.07 -7.22
N ARG A 215 12.36 19.14 -8.01
CA ARG A 215 13.52 20.04 -7.91
C ARG A 215 13.53 20.86 -6.62
N GLY A 216 12.36 21.29 -6.16
CA GLY A 216 12.23 22.11 -4.96
C GLY A 216 12.22 21.31 -3.64
N GLY A 217 12.02 20.00 -3.70
CA GLY A 217 11.99 19.11 -2.54
C GLY A 217 10.94 19.51 -1.51
N ILE A 218 11.28 19.33 -0.23
CA ILE A 218 10.38 19.57 0.91
C ILE A 218 9.96 21.05 0.99
N ALA A 219 10.85 21.98 0.72
CA ALA A 219 10.54 23.41 0.81
C ALA A 219 9.44 23.85 -0.18
N ALA A 220 9.44 23.30 -1.39
CA ALA A 220 8.37 23.57 -2.36
C ALA A 220 7.03 22.96 -1.91
N LEU A 221 7.07 21.78 -1.29
CA LEU A 221 5.88 21.12 -0.76
C LEU A 221 5.27 21.91 0.41
N GLU A 222 6.10 22.46 1.30
CA GLU A 222 5.66 23.34 2.38
C GLU A 222 4.99 24.61 1.87
N LEU A 223 5.56 25.22 0.81
CA LEU A 223 4.97 26.41 0.18
C LEU A 223 3.59 26.11 -0.41
N ILE A 224 3.44 25.00 -1.12
CA ILE A 224 2.14 24.57 -1.67
C ILE A 224 1.15 24.27 -0.55
N ALA A 225 1.56 23.55 0.49
CA ALA A 225 0.70 23.26 1.62
C ALA A 225 0.22 24.55 2.30
N ARG A 226 1.12 25.55 2.46
CA ARG A 226 0.77 26.88 2.98
C ARG A 226 -0.24 27.60 2.07
N ASP A 227 -0.02 27.60 0.76
CA ASP A 227 -0.93 28.22 -0.21
C ASP A 227 -2.32 27.58 -0.19
N LEU A 228 -2.39 26.24 -0.17
CA LEU A 228 -3.65 25.52 -0.01
C LEU A 228 -4.38 25.86 1.30
N LYS A 229 -3.65 26.07 2.42
CA LYS A 229 -4.27 26.54 3.67
C LYS A 229 -4.80 27.96 3.52
N MET A 230 -4.03 28.87 2.91
CA MET A 230 -4.44 30.27 2.69
C MET A 230 -5.68 30.36 1.79
N GLN A 231 -5.80 29.49 0.80
CA GLN A 231 -6.97 29.40 -0.08
C GLN A 231 -8.17 28.68 0.56
N GLY A 232 -8.02 28.12 1.76
CA GLY A 232 -9.07 27.35 2.44
C GLY A 232 -9.36 25.99 1.78
N LEU A 233 -8.41 25.44 1.03
CA LEU A 233 -8.53 24.16 0.32
C LEU A 233 -7.88 22.99 1.10
N TYR A 234 -7.13 23.29 2.15
CA TYR A 234 -6.42 22.30 2.95
C TYR A 234 -6.52 22.60 4.45
N VAL A 235 -6.83 21.58 5.24
CA VAL A 235 -6.71 21.61 6.70
C VAL A 235 -5.89 20.42 7.17
N SER A 236 -5.03 20.64 8.16
CA SER A 236 -4.26 19.57 8.80
C SER A 236 -4.03 19.92 10.25
N ARG A 237 -4.68 19.17 11.13
CA ARG A 237 -4.60 19.25 12.59
C ARG A 237 -4.07 17.94 13.12
N ALA A 238 -3.19 17.99 14.10
CA ALA A 238 -2.70 16.81 14.81
C ALA A 238 -3.16 16.86 16.27
N LEU A 239 -3.26 15.69 16.90
CA LEU A 239 -3.38 15.64 18.36
C LEU A 239 -2.11 16.22 18.98
N SER A 240 -2.28 16.92 20.10
CA SER A 240 -1.15 17.40 20.88
C SER A 240 -0.40 16.22 21.50
N PHE A 241 0.93 16.26 21.46
CA PHE A 241 1.78 15.35 22.23
C PHE A 241 1.95 15.82 23.68
N ALA A 242 1.16 16.79 24.15
CA ALA A 242 1.17 17.21 25.55
C ALA A 242 0.85 16.02 26.46
N GLY A 243 1.77 15.73 27.39
CA GLY A 243 1.68 14.57 28.29
C GLY A 243 2.23 13.27 27.71
N VAL A 244 2.80 13.27 26.51
CA VAL A 244 3.52 12.11 25.95
C VAL A 244 4.98 12.19 26.38
N GLU A 245 5.44 11.19 27.11
CA GLU A 245 6.83 10.98 27.47
C GLU A 245 7.45 9.92 26.57
N TYR A 246 8.71 10.13 26.16
CA TYR A 246 9.46 9.18 25.35
C TYR A 246 10.64 8.67 26.18
N ASP A 247 10.71 7.36 26.33
CA ASP A 247 11.84 6.69 26.96
C ASP A 247 12.37 5.56 26.07
N ILE A 248 13.68 5.38 26.06
CA ILE A 248 14.35 4.31 25.30
C ILE A 248 14.74 3.23 26.30
N LEU A 249 13.96 2.14 26.33
CA LEU A 249 14.33 0.96 27.09
C LEU A 249 15.44 0.19 26.37
N GLU A 250 16.69 0.47 26.73
CA GLU A 250 17.86 -0.24 26.21
C GLU A 250 18.00 -1.62 26.88
N HIS A 251 18.06 -2.67 26.06
CA HIS A 251 18.48 -4.00 26.50
C HIS A 251 19.95 -4.22 26.12
N LYS A 252 20.82 -4.31 27.12
CA LYS A 252 22.22 -4.68 26.91
C LYS A 252 22.32 -6.19 26.75
N LEU A 253 22.83 -6.63 25.60
CA LEU A 253 23.05 -8.04 25.34
C LEU A 253 24.03 -8.60 26.38
N SER A 254 23.66 -9.73 26.98
CA SER A 254 24.56 -10.55 27.79
C SER A 254 25.60 -11.23 26.90
N VAL A 255 26.68 -11.73 27.52
CA VAL A 255 27.74 -12.48 26.82
C VAL A 255 27.14 -13.67 26.07
N ASP A 256 26.30 -14.47 26.73
CA ASP A 256 25.63 -15.62 26.12
C ASP A 256 24.78 -15.23 24.90
N GLN A 257 24.08 -14.09 24.95
CA GLN A 257 23.29 -13.59 23.81
C GLN A 257 24.19 -13.14 22.64
N ILE A 258 25.34 -12.53 22.93
CA ILE A 258 26.33 -12.17 21.91
C ILE A 258 26.87 -13.43 21.24
N GLU A 259 27.26 -14.44 22.03
CA GLU A 259 27.74 -15.72 21.50
C GLU A 259 26.71 -16.39 20.58
N VAL A 260 25.43 -16.40 20.99
CA VAL A 260 24.34 -16.91 20.15
C VAL A 260 24.17 -16.10 18.86
N TYR A 261 24.25 -14.77 18.95
CA TYR A 261 24.14 -13.90 17.78
C TYR A 261 25.28 -14.17 16.79
N ASP A 262 26.52 -14.22 17.27
CA ASP A 262 27.72 -14.44 16.47
C ASP A 262 27.70 -15.82 15.81
N ALA A 263 27.30 -16.87 16.54
CA ALA A 263 27.14 -18.20 15.97
C ALA A 263 26.14 -18.23 14.79
N TYR A 264 25.04 -17.49 14.89
CA TYR A 264 24.11 -17.36 13.77
C TYR A 264 24.65 -16.48 12.64
N ALA A 265 25.41 -15.43 12.95
CA ALA A 265 26.07 -14.59 11.95
C ALA A 265 27.06 -15.41 11.11
N ASP A 266 27.86 -16.27 11.76
CA ASP A 266 28.77 -17.19 11.11
C ASP A 266 28.03 -18.19 10.21
N ALA A 267 26.92 -18.76 10.69
CA ALA A 267 26.09 -19.65 9.89
C ALA A 267 25.52 -18.97 8.63
N TRP A 268 25.01 -17.75 8.75
CA TRP A 268 24.52 -16.97 7.61
C TRP A 268 25.66 -16.56 6.67
N ALA A 269 26.87 -16.31 7.17
CA ALA A 269 28.05 -16.03 6.35
C ALA A 269 28.43 -17.23 5.48
N ILE A 270 28.36 -18.45 6.02
CA ILE A 270 28.58 -19.68 5.24
C ILE A 270 27.57 -19.78 4.10
N ILE A 271 26.29 -19.55 4.37
CA ILE A 271 25.24 -19.62 3.34
C ILE A 271 25.44 -18.53 2.28
N HIS A 272 25.78 -17.32 2.70
CA HIS A 272 26.05 -16.21 1.80
C HIS A 272 27.22 -16.51 0.86
N ALA A 273 28.32 -17.07 1.40
CA ALA A 273 29.48 -17.45 0.61
C ALA A 273 29.13 -18.52 -0.44
N ASN A 274 28.27 -19.48 -0.09
CA ASN A 274 27.85 -20.55 -0.99
C ASN A 274 26.74 -20.14 -1.97
N LEU A 275 25.99 -19.07 -1.70
CA LEU A 275 24.92 -18.59 -2.58
C LEU A 275 25.46 -18.22 -3.97
N ARG A 276 26.64 -17.59 -4.04
CA ARG A 276 27.27 -17.27 -5.32
C ARG A 276 27.63 -18.55 -6.10
N ALA A 277 28.27 -19.51 -5.43
CA ALA A 277 28.62 -20.79 -6.03
C ALA A 277 27.38 -21.55 -6.53
N ALA A 278 26.27 -21.48 -5.80
CA ALA A 278 25.01 -22.10 -6.19
C ALA A 278 24.37 -21.43 -7.43
N LEU A 279 24.41 -20.09 -7.52
CA LEU A 279 23.93 -19.37 -8.71
C LEU A 279 24.75 -19.69 -9.97
N ASP A 280 26.06 -19.88 -9.81
CA ASP A 280 26.95 -20.30 -10.89
C ASP A 280 26.66 -21.76 -11.32
N ALA A 281 26.56 -22.68 -10.36
CA ALA A 281 26.27 -24.10 -10.61
C ALA A 281 24.91 -24.32 -11.32
N THR A 282 23.90 -23.53 -10.94
CA THR A 282 22.56 -23.58 -11.54
C THR A 282 22.44 -22.84 -12.86
N ARG A 283 23.51 -22.24 -13.40
CA ARG A 283 23.53 -21.45 -14.65
C ARG A 283 22.58 -20.25 -14.63
N VAL A 284 22.40 -19.64 -13.46
CA VAL A 284 21.79 -18.30 -13.34
C VAL A 284 22.82 -17.23 -13.71
N THR A 285 24.07 -17.46 -13.32
CA THR A 285 25.26 -16.68 -13.68
C THR A 285 26.29 -17.54 -14.39
N ASP A 286 27.14 -16.90 -15.19
CA ASP A 286 28.30 -17.53 -15.80
C ASP A 286 29.49 -17.49 -14.83
N SER A 287 30.02 -18.65 -14.48
CA SER A 287 31.19 -18.77 -13.61
C SER A 287 32.48 -18.19 -14.22
N PHE A 288 32.57 -18.09 -15.55
CA PHE A 288 33.78 -17.66 -16.26
C PHE A 288 33.77 -16.18 -16.66
N SER A 289 32.65 -15.68 -17.16
CA SER A 289 32.52 -14.28 -17.60
C SER A 289 31.91 -13.36 -16.53
N ASN A 290 31.32 -13.92 -15.46
CA ASN A 290 30.54 -13.22 -14.45
C ASN A 290 29.27 -12.53 -15.03
N ASP A 291 28.90 -12.86 -16.26
CA ASP A 291 27.66 -12.43 -16.90
C ASP A 291 26.45 -13.09 -16.23
N THR A 292 25.30 -12.43 -16.30
CA THR A 292 24.06 -12.94 -15.71
C THR A 292 23.10 -13.38 -16.82
N TYR A 293 22.89 -14.69 -16.96
CA TYR A 293 21.98 -15.27 -17.95
C TYR A 293 20.51 -15.04 -17.59
N ASN A 294 20.20 -14.95 -16.30
CA ASN A 294 18.85 -14.61 -15.85
C ASN A 294 18.90 -13.59 -14.71
N SER A 295 18.83 -12.30 -15.07
CA SER A 295 18.86 -11.19 -14.12
C SER A 295 17.67 -11.19 -13.16
N GLY A 296 16.50 -11.66 -13.62
CA GLY A 296 15.30 -11.82 -12.80
C GLY A 296 15.48 -12.88 -11.73
N ALA A 297 15.98 -14.07 -12.09
CA ALA A 297 16.23 -15.17 -11.15
C ALA A 297 17.31 -14.79 -10.12
N LYS A 298 18.40 -14.13 -10.55
CA LYS A 298 19.44 -13.62 -9.64
C LYS A 298 18.87 -12.60 -8.65
N ALA A 299 18.12 -11.62 -9.14
CA ALA A 299 17.52 -10.59 -8.29
C ALA A 299 16.51 -11.19 -7.30
N ALA A 300 15.70 -12.16 -7.74
CA ALA A 300 14.75 -12.87 -6.87
C ALA A 300 15.48 -13.66 -5.77
N ALA A 301 16.51 -14.43 -6.12
CA ALA A 301 17.28 -15.22 -5.16
C ALA A 301 17.95 -14.33 -4.09
N LEU A 302 18.57 -13.22 -4.50
CA LEU A 302 19.18 -12.25 -3.59
C LEU A 302 18.13 -11.56 -2.69
N SER A 303 16.99 -11.17 -3.28
CA SER A 303 15.90 -10.54 -2.54
C SER A 303 15.32 -11.47 -1.47
N ILE A 304 15.09 -12.74 -1.81
CA ILE A 304 14.58 -13.74 -0.85
C ILE A 304 15.61 -14.03 0.25
N PHE A 305 16.90 -14.14 -0.10
CA PHE A 305 17.97 -14.33 0.88
C PHE A 305 18.03 -13.17 1.89
N GLU A 306 18.19 -11.93 1.41
CA GLU A 306 18.33 -10.75 2.28
C GLU A 306 17.09 -10.51 3.14
N SER A 307 15.89 -10.62 2.56
CA SER A 307 14.64 -10.46 3.32
C SER A 307 14.43 -11.55 4.36
N THR A 308 14.89 -12.78 4.12
CA THR A 308 14.83 -13.87 5.11
C THR A 308 15.84 -13.64 6.23
N LYS A 309 17.09 -13.31 5.90
CA LYS A 309 18.15 -12.98 6.86
C LYS A 309 17.73 -11.83 7.78
N GLN A 310 17.16 -10.76 7.22
CA GLN A 310 16.66 -9.63 8.01
C GLN A 310 15.57 -10.06 8.99
N ARG A 311 14.56 -10.83 8.54
CA ARG A 311 13.48 -11.33 9.41
C ARG A 311 14.01 -12.24 10.51
N PHE A 312 14.97 -13.12 10.19
CA PHE A 312 15.63 -13.99 11.15
C PHE A 312 16.25 -13.19 12.31
N PHE A 313 17.11 -12.21 12.01
CA PHE A 313 17.79 -11.43 13.05
C PHE A 313 16.84 -10.50 13.80
N CYS A 314 15.82 -9.94 13.13
CA CYS A 314 14.78 -9.20 13.83
C CYS A 314 14.06 -10.06 14.88
N GLN A 315 13.67 -11.29 14.53
CA GLN A 315 13.01 -12.22 15.46
C GLN A 315 13.94 -12.60 16.62
N LEU A 316 15.21 -12.90 16.33
CA LEU A 316 16.22 -13.22 17.35
C LEU A 316 16.39 -12.09 18.36
N LEU A 317 16.56 -10.85 17.87
CA LEU A 317 16.73 -9.68 18.72
C LEU A 317 15.48 -9.32 19.52
N ILE A 318 14.27 -9.58 18.99
CA ILE A 318 13.03 -9.44 19.76
C ILE A 318 13.05 -10.41 20.96
N GLY A 319 13.41 -11.67 20.72
CA GLY A 319 13.54 -12.67 21.78
C GLY A 319 14.57 -12.27 22.84
N MET A 320 15.72 -11.77 22.41
CA MET A 320 16.79 -11.30 23.32
C MET A 320 16.34 -10.13 24.20
N LYS A 321 15.43 -9.26 23.74
CA LYS A 321 14.94 -8.09 24.51
C LYS A 321 13.93 -8.43 25.59
N LEU A 322 13.31 -9.62 25.56
CA LEU A 322 12.24 -10.02 26.49
C LEU A 322 12.63 -9.90 27.97
N PRO A 323 13.85 -10.24 28.42
CA PRO A 323 14.25 -10.11 29.82
C PRO A 323 14.23 -8.67 30.35
N SER A 324 14.39 -7.65 29.49
CA SER A 324 14.23 -6.24 29.90
C SER A 324 12.80 -5.75 29.70
N LEU A 325 12.14 -6.16 28.61
CA LEU A 325 10.79 -5.72 28.27
C LEU A 325 9.74 -6.25 29.26
N ILE A 326 9.78 -7.53 29.62
CA ILE A 326 8.76 -8.14 30.49
C ILE A 326 8.73 -7.49 31.88
N PRO A 327 9.86 -7.24 32.58
CA PRO A 327 9.85 -6.49 33.83
C PRO A 327 9.30 -5.08 33.70
N ALA A 328 9.63 -4.35 32.63
CA ALA A 328 9.10 -3.01 32.39
C ALA A 328 7.57 -3.05 32.24
N ILE A 329 7.05 -3.95 31.41
CA ILE A 329 5.60 -4.18 31.26
C ILE A 329 4.94 -4.47 32.61
N ARG A 330 5.53 -5.35 33.43
CA ARG A 330 4.99 -5.68 34.76
C ARG A 330 4.99 -4.46 35.69
N ALA A 331 6.01 -3.61 35.63
CA ALA A 331 6.07 -2.40 36.42
C ALA A 331 4.98 -1.39 36.00
N ASP A 332 4.73 -1.24 34.70
CA ASP A 332 3.70 -0.35 34.15
C ASP A 332 2.30 -0.83 34.54
N LEU A 333 2.04 -2.12 34.38
CA LEU A 333 0.78 -2.74 34.82
C LEU A 333 0.58 -2.60 36.35
N ALA A 334 1.63 -2.71 37.15
CA ALA A 334 1.55 -2.50 38.60
C ALA A 334 1.21 -1.05 39.01
N ARG A 335 1.47 -0.07 38.12
CA ARG A 335 1.03 1.33 38.28
C ARG A 335 -0.42 1.56 37.81
N GLY A 336 -1.11 0.52 37.34
CA GLY A 336 -2.46 0.62 36.79
C GLY A 336 -2.52 1.15 35.37
N GLU A 337 -1.38 1.19 34.67
CA GLU A 337 -1.29 1.63 33.27
C GLU A 337 -1.72 0.50 32.32
N SER A 338 -2.15 0.87 31.12
CA SER A 338 -2.38 -0.08 30.02
C SER A 338 -1.15 -0.16 29.14
N VAL A 339 -0.70 -1.37 28.83
CA VAL A 339 0.45 -1.60 27.95
C VAL A 339 -0.03 -2.03 26.57
N VAL A 340 0.44 -1.32 25.53
CA VAL A 340 0.23 -1.68 24.13
C VAL A 340 1.59 -1.99 23.50
N ILE A 341 1.72 -3.19 22.93
CA ILE A 341 2.96 -3.64 22.29
C ILE A 341 2.74 -3.67 20.79
N GLN A 342 3.54 -2.90 20.06
CA GLN A 342 3.59 -2.97 18.60
C GLN A 342 4.83 -3.74 18.16
N LEU A 343 4.63 -4.82 17.41
CA LEU A 343 5.70 -5.59 16.78
C LEU A 343 5.69 -5.32 15.27
N VAL A 344 6.88 -5.23 14.66
CA VAL A 344 7.01 -5.02 13.20
C VAL A 344 6.49 -6.22 12.40
N SER A 345 6.56 -7.43 12.97
CA SER A 345 5.96 -8.66 12.44
C SER A 345 5.44 -9.49 13.60
N THR A 346 4.19 -9.98 13.48
CA THR A 346 3.61 -10.94 14.44
C THR A 346 4.01 -12.38 14.14
N SER A 347 4.66 -12.62 12.99
CA SER A 347 4.99 -13.96 12.47
C SER A 347 3.76 -14.89 12.41
N GLU A 348 2.55 -14.31 12.34
CA GLU A 348 1.27 -15.00 12.35
C GLU A 348 1.11 -15.95 11.15
N ALA A 349 1.61 -15.57 9.97
CA ALA A 349 1.61 -16.44 8.80
C ALA A 349 2.52 -17.68 8.95
N MET A 350 3.54 -17.61 9.82
CA MET A 350 4.35 -18.77 10.17
C MET A 350 3.60 -19.66 11.15
N LEU A 351 3.03 -19.08 12.22
CA LEU A 351 2.18 -19.79 13.17
C LEU A 351 1.01 -20.51 12.48
N ASN A 352 0.28 -19.81 11.59
CA ASN A 352 -0.85 -20.39 10.86
C ASN A 352 -0.43 -21.54 9.95
N ARG A 353 0.75 -21.46 9.31
CA ARG A 353 1.29 -22.56 8.49
C ARG A 353 1.67 -23.76 9.35
N ALA A 354 2.33 -23.52 10.49
CA ALA A 354 2.66 -24.58 11.43
C ALA A 354 1.39 -25.28 11.93
N LEU A 355 0.39 -24.51 12.39
CA LEU A 355 -0.91 -25.04 12.85
C LEU A 355 -1.69 -25.79 11.75
N ALA A 356 -1.59 -25.34 10.50
CA ALA A 356 -2.22 -26.02 9.36
C ALA A 356 -1.55 -27.35 9.02
N ALA A 357 -0.25 -27.49 9.31
CA ALA A 357 0.51 -28.72 9.07
C ALA A 357 0.31 -29.78 10.15
N LEU A 358 -0.20 -29.40 11.34
CA LEU A 358 -0.44 -30.33 12.44
C LEU A 358 -1.61 -31.29 12.16
N THR A 359 -1.40 -32.56 12.45
CA THR A 359 -2.43 -33.61 12.55
C THR A 359 -3.37 -33.37 13.75
N VAL A 360 -4.46 -34.15 13.84
CA VAL A 360 -5.42 -34.03 14.94
C VAL A 360 -4.76 -34.38 16.28
N GLU A 361 -3.88 -35.38 16.30
CA GLU A 361 -3.12 -35.79 17.47
C GLU A 361 -2.09 -34.73 17.91
N GLU A 362 -1.37 -34.11 16.96
CA GLU A 362 -0.39 -33.05 17.26
C GLU A 362 -1.06 -31.75 17.72
N ARG A 363 -2.30 -31.47 17.28
CA ARG A 363 -3.08 -30.34 17.79
C ARG A 363 -3.51 -30.52 19.25
N ALA A 364 -3.67 -31.76 19.71
CA ALA A 364 -4.03 -32.05 21.09
C ALA A 364 -2.85 -31.85 22.05
N ASN A 365 -1.61 -31.99 21.55
CA ASN A 365 -0.37 -31.76 22.29
C ASN A 365 0.53 -30.80 21.50
N LEU A 366 0.22 -29.51 21.59
CA LEU A 366 0.93 -28.44 20.87
C LEU A 366 2.42 -28.39 21.25
N ASP A 367 3.27 -28.91 20.37
CA ASP A 367 4.72 -28.72 20.38
C ASP A 367 5.16 -28.12 19.03
N ILE A 368 5.21 -26.79 18.97
CA ILE A 368 5.53 -26.04 17.76
C ILE A 368 6.87 -25.32 17.94
N GLU A 369 7.85 -25.64 17.11
CA GLU A 369 9.16 -24.98 17.13
C GLU A 369 9.11 -23.64 16.37
N LEU A 370 8.69 -22.55 17.00
CA LEU A 370 8.71 -21.21 16.36
C LEU A 370 10.07 -20.51 16.46
N SER A 371 11.16 -21.28 16.48
CA SER A 371 12.50 -20.73 16.66
C SER A 371 12.97 -20.01 15.38
N PRO A 372 13.84 -18.99 15.47
CA PRO A 372 14.41 -18.34 14.29
C PRO A 372 15.00 -19.34 13.28
N ARG A 373 15.46 -20.52 13.75
CA ARG A 373 15.97 -21.61 12.92
C ARG A 373 15.01 -22.02 11.80
N GLU A 374 13.69 -21.95 12.00
CA GLU A 374 12.73 -22.28 10.94
C GLU A 374 12.87 -21.39 9.71
N PHE A 375 13.18 -20.09 9.87
CA PHE A 375 13.40 -19.20 8.74
C PHE A 375 14.59 -19.67 7.90
N LEU A 376 15.66 -20.10 8.57
CA LEU A 376 16.85 -20.63 7.93
C LEU A 376 16.54 -21.92 7.17
N MET A 377 15.89 -22.88 7.84
CA MET A 377 15.56 -24.17 7.25
C MET A 377 14.58 -24.03 6.08
N SER A 378 13.55 -23.19 6.23
CA SER A 378 12.58 -22.92 5.16
C SER A 378 13.25 -22.25 3.96
N TYR A 379 14.23 -21.38 4.18
CA TYR A 379 14.98 -20.79 3.07
C TYR A 379 15.83 -21.81 2.34
N LEU A 380 16.59 -22.63 3.09
CA LEU A 380 17.46 -23.66 2.52
C LEU A 380 16.68 -24.69 1.70
N THR A 381 15.48 -25.08 2.15
CA THR A 381 14.67 -26.10 1.47
C THR A 381 13.87 -25.56 0.30
N ALA A 382 13.30 -24.35 0.41
CA ALA A 382 12.31 -23.85 -0.55
C ALA A 382 12.84 -22.78 -1.51
N ALA A 383 13.95 -22.10 -1.18
CA ALA A 383 14.38 -20.91 -1.90
C ALA A 383 15.86 -20.88 -2.27
N PHE A 384 16.72 -21.68 -1.62
CA PHE A 384 18.12 -21.77 -2.00
C PHE A 384 18.21 -22.28 -3.46
N PRO A 385 19.02 -21.66 -4.33
CA PRO A 385 19.03 -21.96 -5.75
C PRO A 385 19.71 -23.31 -6.00
N VAL A 386 18.90 -24.37 -5.97
CA VAL A 386 19.31 -25.74 -6.30
C VAL A 386 18.72 -26.23 -7.61
N ARG A 387 17.85 -25.46 -8.28
CA ARG A 387 17.22 -25.90 -9.53
C ARG A 387 18.11 -25.56 -10.72
N GLN A 388 18.44 -26.54 -11.56
CA GLN A 388 19.23 -26.34 -12.77
C GLN A 388 18.47 -25.47 -13.79
N MET A 389 19.18 -24.51 -14.40
CA MET A 389 18.67 -23.75 -15.54
C MET A 389 19.26 -24.28 -16.85
N LYS A 390 18.46 -24.31 -17.91
CA LYS A 390 18.89 -24.56 -19.29
C LYS A 390 19.15 -23.23 -19.97
N THR A 391 20.28 -23.11 -20.66
CA THR A 391 20.61 -21.91 -21.44
C THR A 391 20.01 -21.97 -22.84
N PHE A 392 19.58 -20.83 -23.37
CA PHE A 392 19.09 -20.64 -24.73
C PHE A 392 19.51 -19.26 -25.26
N VAL A 393 19.49 -19.09 -26.57
CA VAL A 393 19.73 -17.79 -27.21
C VAL A 393 18.37 -17.22 -27.61
N ASP A 394 18.07 -16.01 -27.14
CA ASP A 394 16.83 -15.33 -27.51
C ASP A 394 16.89 -14.77 -28.94
N ASP A 395 15.76 -14.23 -29.39
CA ASP A 395 15.59 -13.56 -30.69
C ASP A 395 16.48 -12.32 -30.86
N THR A 396 17.06 -11.80 -29.78
CA THR A 396 18.03 -10.69 -29.78
C THR A 396 19.49 -11.14 -29.85
N GLY A 397 19.74 -12.46 -29.91
CA GLY A 397 21.09 -13.03 -29.92
C GLY A 397 21.74 -13.10 -28.53
N LYS A 398 20.99 -12.83 -27.46
CA LYS A 398 21.49 -12.83 -26.09
C LYS A 398 21.27 -14.19 -25.43
N THR A 399 22.32 -14.72 -24.80
CA THR A 399 22.23 -15.93 -23.98
C THR A 399 21.42 -15.66 -22.72
N ARG A 400 20.33 -16.43 -22.53
CA ARG A 400 19.48 -16.43 -21.35
C ARG A 400 19.39 -17.83 -20.75
N SER A 401 18.82 -17.94 -19.55
CA SER A 401 18.52 -19.25 -18.94
C SER A 401 17.10 -19.34 -18.40
N GLU A 402 16.50 -20.53 -18.53
CA GLU A 402 15.15 -20.87 -18.08
C GLU A 402 15.16 -22.15 -17.21
N PRO A 403 14.15 -22.36 -16.35
CA PRO A 403 14.11 -23.54 -15.47
C PRO A 403 14.09 -24.85 -16.25
N MET A 404 15.04 -25.74 -15.95
CA MET A 404 15.12 -27.06 -16.59
C MET A 404 14.03 -27.98 -16.03
N SER A 405 13.49 -28.81 -16.92
CA SER A 405 12.58 -29.91 -16.59
C SER A 405 13.02 -31.18 -17.31
N ASP A 406 12.80 -32.35 -16.71
CA ASP A 406 13.07 -33.66 -17.31
C ASP A 406 12.00 -34.04 -18.36
N GLU A 407 12.12 -35.24 -18.93
CA GLU A 407 11.19 -35.76 -19.95
C GLU A 407 9.75 -35.93 -19.43
N ASP A 408 9.57 -36.07 -18.11
CA ASP A 408 8.29 -36.17 -17.42
C ASP A 408 7.75 -34.79 -16.96
N GLY A 409 8.46 -33.70 -17.29
CA GLY A 409 8.11 -32.33 -16.91
C GLY A 409 8.42 -32.00 -15.44
N ARG A 410 9.21 -32.81 -14.74
CA ARG A 410 9.60 -32.58 -13.34
C ARG A 410 10.82 -31.66 -13.26
N PRO A 411 10.95 -30.85 -12.18
CA PRO A 411 12.12 -29.98 -12.00
C PRO A 411 13.42 -30.77 -11.90
N VAL A 412 14.47 -30.30 -12.58
CA VAL A 412 15.84 -30.82 -12.44
C VAL A 412 16.60 -29.99 -11.40
N PHE A 413 17.19 -30.66 -10.42
CA PHE A 413 17.98 -30.06 -9.33
C PHE A 413 19.46 -30.38 -9.51
#